data_AF-A0A059F465-F1
#
_entry.id   AF-A0A059F465-F1
#
_cell.length_a   1.000
_cell.length_b   1.000
_cell.length_c   1.000
_cell.angle_alpha   90.00
_cell.angle_beta   90.00
_cell.angle_gamma   90.00
#
_symmetry.space_group_name_H-M   'P 1'
#
loop_
_entity.id
_entity.type
_entity.pdbx_description
1 polymer ?
#
loop_
_entity_poly.entity_id
_entity_poly.type
_entity_poly.pdbx_seq_one_letter_code
_entity_poly.pdbx_strand_id
1 'polypeptide(L)'
;LDYSGNINKGIYPNYNIDSYKNYYKTYELESICSHCGATQTSLWRKLEGNIVCNACGLYFKMHNRIRPQSLKKDYVRKRNRSRRY
;
A
#
# COMPACT_ATOMS: atom_id res chain seq x y z
N LEU A 1 -26.34 18.70 -0.15
CA LEU A 1 -26.11 19.27 1.18
C LEU A 1 -25.94 18.10 2.13
N ASP A 2 -24.77 18.04 2.71
CA ASP A 2 -24.00 16.80 2.82
C ASP A 2 -24.41 15.93 4.00
N TYR A 3 -24.51 14.62 3.74
CA TYR A 3 -24.72 13.58 4.74
C TYR A 3 -23.40 13.33 5.49
N SER A 4 -23.00 14.30 6.30
CA SER A 4 -21.89 14.17 7.23
C SER A 4 -22.42 13.57 8.54
N GLY A 5 -22.59 12.24 8.51
CA GLY A 5 -22.97 11.46 9.68
C GLY A 5 -21.90 11.53 10.78
N ASN A 6 -22.37 11.88 11.98
CA ASN A 6 -21.69 11.80 13.26
C ASN A 6 -20.86 10.53 13.44
N ILE A 7 -19.55 10.66 13.70
CA ILE A 7 -18.77 9.65 14.42
C ILE A 7 -18.74 10.09 15.88
N ASN A 8 -19.40 9.30 16.72
CA ASN A 8 -19.56 9.50 18.15
C ASN A 8 -18.24 9.81 18.86
N LYS A 9 -18.32 10.79 19.75
CA LYS A 9 -17.28 11.28 20.67
C LYS A 9 -16.76 10.11 21.52
N GLY A 10 -15.43 9.97 21.56
CA GLY A 10 -14.73 8.93 22.28
C GLY A 10 -14.96 8.96 23.80
N ILE A 11 -15.00 7.76 24.38
CA ILE A 11 -15.04 7.46 25.82
C ILE A 11 -13.59 7.19 26.31
N TYR A 12 -12.61 8.03 25.96
CA TYR A 12 -11.23 7.84 26.45
C TYR A 12 -10.58 9.18 26.84
N PRO A 13 -10.20 9.37 28.12
CA PRO A 13 -9.70 10.64 28.62
C PRO A 13 -8.22 10.86 28.25
N ASN A 14 -7.91 12.08 27.78
CA ASN A 14 -6.60 12.72 27.64
C ASN A 14 -5.46 11.92 26.96
N TYR A 15 -5.44 11.95 25.62
CA TYR A 15 -4.25 11.58 24.82
C TYR A 15 -3.93 12.70 23.82
N ASN A 16 -2.67 13.16 23.80
CA ASN A 16 -2.16 14.16 22.87
C ASN A 16 -2.16 13.60 21.43
N ILE A 17 -2.91 14.25 20.53
CA ILE A 17 -3.16 13.86 19.13
C ILE A 17 -1.90 13.83 18.25
N ASP A 18 -0.85 14.60 18.58
CA ASP A 18 0.38 14.68 17.78
C ASP A 18 1.26 13.42 17.90
N SER A 19 1.12 12.69 19.00
CA SER A 19 1.80 11.40 19.23
C SER A 19 1.25 10.29 18.34
N TYR A 20 -0.08 10.23 18.16
CA TYR A 20 -0.73 9.22 17.31
C TYR A 20 -0.31 9.39 15.85
N LYS A 21 -0.25 10.64 15.33
CA LYS A 21 0.22 10.89 13.96
C LYS A 21 1.66 10.43 13.73
N ASN A 22 2.54 10.51 14.73
CA ASN A 22 3.92 10.04 14.61
C ASN A 22 4.02 8.50 14.57
N TYR A 23 3.22 7.80 15.36
CA TYR A 23 3.20 6.34 15.38
C TYR A 23 2.81 5.73 14.02
N TYR A 24 1.80 6.24 13.32
CA TYR A 24 1.46 5.75 11.97
C TYR A 24 2.42 6.23 10.89
N LYS A 25 3.16 7.32 11.14
CA LYS A 25 4.16 7.86 10.19
C LYS A 25 5.43 7.01 10.14
N THR A 26 5.83 6.38 11.24
CA THR A 26 7.01 5.49 11.29
C THR A 26 6.74 4.10 10.70
N TYR A 27 5.51 3.58 10.78
CA TYR A 27 5.15 2.28 10.17
C TYR A 27 4.95 2.34 8.64
N GLU A 28 4.74 3.52 8.08
CA GLU A 28 4.50 3.67 6.65
C GLU A 28 5.80 3.80 5.83
N LEU A 29 6.96 3.90 6.49
CA LEU A 29 8.18 4.39 5.84
C LEU A 29 8.97 3.36 5.03
N GLU A 30 8.91 2.06 5.29
CA GLU A 30 9.73 1.10 4.52
C GLU A 30 9.03 -0.25 4.30
N SER A 31 7.95 -0.25 3.52
CA SER A 31 7.44 -1.50 2.96
C SER A 31 8.42 -2.01 1.89
N ILE A 32 8.93 -3.23 2.07
CA ILE A 32 9.77 -3.93 1.09
C ILE A 32 8.99 -5.13 0.56
N CYS A 33 8.99 -5.31 -0.76
CA CYS A 33 8.37 -6.49 -1.35
C CYS A 33 9.13 -7.76 -0.97
N SER A 34 8.47 -8.66 -0.26
CA SER A 34 8.99 -9.99 0.12
C SER A 34 9.45 -10.86 -1.07
N HIS A 35 8.85 -10.73 -2.25
CA HIS A 35 9.23 -11.53 -3.42
C HIS A 35 10.38 -10.96 -4.27
N CYS A 36 10.56 -9.63 -4.31
CA CYS A 36 11.51 -9.02 -5.25
C CYS A 36 12.30 -7.83 -4.70
N GLY A 37 12.23 -7.58 -3.39
CA GLY A 37 12.97 -6.52 -2.71
C GLY A 37 12.62 -5.10 -3.15
N ALA A 38 11.56 -4.90 -3.95
CA ALA A 38 11.17 -3.57 -4.41
C ALA A 38 10.75 -2.72 -3.20
N THR A 39 11.36 -1.54 -3.07
CA THR A 39 11.04 -0.51 -2.06
C THR A 39 10.03 0.51 -2.58
N GLN A 40 9.75 0.50 -3.88
CA GLN A 40 8.79 1.38 -4.53
C GLN A 40 7.79 0.56 -5.35
N THR A 41 6.51 0.92 -5.24
CA THR A 41 5.43 0.32 -6.02
C THR A 41 4.25 1.30 -6.07
N SER A 42 3.42 1.19 -7.10
CA SER A 42 2.20 2.01 -7.21
C SER A 42 1.10 1.60 -6.22
N LEU A 43 1.18 0.37 -5.70
CA LEU A 43 0.24 -0.20 -4.74
C LEU A 43 0.95 -1.36 -4.02
N TRP A 44 0.87 -1.38 -2.70
CA TRP A 44 1.26 -2.55 -1.90
C TRP A 44 0.09 -3.54 -1.85
N ARG A 45 0.37 -4.83 -2.01
CA ARG A 45 -0.62 -5.91 -1.94
C ARG A 45 -0.24 -6.86 -0.81
N LYS A 46 -1.24 -7.56 -0.27
CA LYS A 46 -1.03 -8.69 0.63
C LYS A 46 -1.21 -9.99 -0.16
N LEU A 47 -0.25 -10.88 -0.06
CA LEU A 47 -0.29 -12.23 -0.61
C LEU A 47 0.13 -13.18 0.50
N GLU A 48 -0.78 -14.07 0.92
CA GLU A 48 -0.51 -15.07 1.97
C GLU A 48 0.08 -14.44 3.26
N GLY A 49 -0.44 -13.28 3.65
CA GLY A 49 0.05 -12.53 4.82
C GLY A 49 1.31 -11.68 4.57
N ASN A 50 2.02 -11.90 3.47
CA ASN A 50 3.21 -11.13 3.12
C ASN A 50 2.88 -9.86 2.33
N ILE A 51 3.66 -8.79 2.57
CA ILE A 51 3.59 -7.56 1.77
C ILE A 51 4.38 -7.75 0.49
N VAL A 52 3.72 -7.56 -0.66
CA VAL A 52 4.31 -7.66 -1.99
C VAL A 52 4.01 -6.41 -2.83
N CYS A 53 4.86 -6.12 -3.82
CA CYS A 53 4.60 -5.06 -4.77
C CYS A 53 3.41 -5.42 -5.69
N ASN A 54 2.87 -4.40 -6.36
CA ASN A 54 1.71 -4.57 -7.26
C ASN A 54 2.01 -5.58 -8.38
N ALA A 55 3.22 -5.54 -8.94
CA ALA A 55 3.61 -6.43 -10.03
C ALA A 55 3.68 -7.90 -9.59
N CYS A 56 4.26 -8.18 -8.41
CA CYS A 56 4.36 -9.54 -7.88
C CYS A 56 2.99 -10.12 -7.53
N GLY A 57 2.13 -9.33 -6.85
CA GLY A 57 0.78 -9.78 -6.51
C GLY A 57 -0.11 -10.02 -7.73
N LEU A 58 -0.04 -9.16 -8.75
CA LEU A 58 -0.78 -9.36 -10.00
C LEU A 58 -0.28 -10.57 -10.77
N TYR A 59 1.04 -10.76 -10.86
CA TYR A 59 1.63 -11.90 -11.56
C TYR A 59 1.21 -13.22 -10.92
N PHE A 60 1.27 -13.31 -9.58
CA PHE A 60 0.83 -14.51 -8.87
C PHE A 60 -0.67 -14.77 -9.09
N LYS A 61 -1.52 -13.75 -9.02
CA LYS A 61 -2.96 -13.90 -9.28
C LYS A 61 -3.26 -14.42 -10.70
N MET A 62 -2.48 -14.01 -11.70
CA MET A 62 -2.70 -14.39 -13.11
C MET A 62 -2.06 -15.72 -13.49
N HIS A 63 -0.92 -16.07 -12.90
CA HIS A 63 -0.10 -17.21 -13.32
C HIS A 63 0.07 -18.28 -12.24
N ASN A 64 -0.47 -18.05 -11.04
CA ASN A 64 -0.38 -18.92 -9.87
C ASN A 64 1.05 -19.36 -9.52
N ARG A 65 2.04 -18.49 -9.78
CA ARG A 65 3.45 -18.72 -9.51
C ARG A 65 4.18 -17.41 -9.21
N ILE A 66 5.35 -17.49 -8.58
CA ILE A 66 6.15 -16.30 -8.22
C ILE A 66 6.67 -15.62 -9.50
N ARG A 67 6.68 -14.28 -9.48
CA ARG A 67 7.20 -13.46 -10.59
C ARG A 67 8.71 -13.66 -10.73
N PRO A 68 9.22 -14.11 -11.90
CA PRO A 68 10.65 -14.27 -12.11
C PRO A 68 11.37 -12.91 -12.09
N GLN A 69 12.59 -12.88 -11.54
CA GLN A 69 13.38 -11.65 -11.40
C GLN A 69 13.79 -11.04 -12.75
N SER A 70 13.90 -11.84 -13.81
CA SER A 70 14.18 -11.37 -15.17
C SER A 70 13.15 -10.36 -15.70
N LEU A 71 11.92 -10.38 -15.15
CA LEU A 71 10.87 -9.43 -15.51
C LEU A 71 10.86 -8.17 -14.63
N LYS A 72 11.67 -8.12 -13.56
CA LYS A 72 11.79 -6.97 -12.66
C LYS A 72 12.34 -5.77 -13.44
N LYS A 73 11.78 -4.60 -13.15
CA LYS A 73 12.31 -3.31 -13.60
C LYS A 73 12.69 -2.52 -12.37
N ASP A 74 13.73 -1.71 -12.46
CA ASP A 74 14.22 -0.93 -11.32
C ASP A 74 13.44 0.37 -11.09
N TYR A 75 12.59 0.74 -12.05
CA TYR A 75 11.77 1.94 -11.96
C TYR A 75 10.28 1.64 -12.19
N VAL A 76 9.42 2.40 -11.51
CA VAL A 76 7.97 2.34 -11.69
C VAL A 76 7.57 3.18 -12.91
N ARG A 77 7.12 2.53 -13.98
CA ARG A 77 6.67 3.23 -15.19
C ARG A 77 5.30 3.91 -14.98
N LYS A 78 5.25 5.22 -15.14
CA LYS A 78 3.99 5.99 -15.20
C LYS A 78 3.27 5.71 -16.52
N ARG A 79 1.95 5.55 -16.48
CA ARG A 79 1.10 5.43 -17.68
C ARG A 79 0.36 6.73 -17.88
N ASN A 80 0.28 7.21 -19.12
CA ASN A 80 -0.63 8.29 -19.49
C ASN A 80 -2.06 7.74 -19.37
N ARG A 81 -2.76 8.13 -18.30
CA ARG A 81 -4.17 7.78 -18.11
C ARG A 81 -4.98 8.90 -18.74
N SER A 82 -5.77 8.60 -19.78
CA SER A 82 -6.83 9.52 -20.20
C SER A 82 -7.77 9.73 -19.02
N ARG A 83 -8.16 10.98 -18.77
CA ARG A 83 -9.26 11.25 -17.85
C ARG A 83 -10.50 10.60 -18.45
N ARG A 84 -11.20 9.78 -17.66
CA ARG A 84 -12.54 9.33 -18.04
C ARG A 84 -13.45 10.54 -17.90
N TYR A 85 -14.04 10.97 -19.02
CA TYR A 85 -15.10 11.98 -19.06
C TYR A 85 -16.41 11.34 -18.63
#